data_AF-A0A166D1Z4-F1
#
_entry.id   AF-A0A166D1Z4-F1
#
_cell.length_a   1.000
_cell.length_b   1.000
_cell.length_c   1.000
_cell.angle_alpha   90.00
_cell.angle_beta   90.00
_cell.angle_gamma   90.00
#
_symmetry.space_group_name_H-M   'P 1'
#
loop_
_entity.id
_entity.type
_entity.pdbx_description
1 polymer ?
#
loop_
_entity_poly.entity_id
_entity_poly.type
_entity_poly.pdbx_seq_one_letter_code
_entity_poly.pdbx_strand_id
1 'polypeptide(L)'
;MHNGKDSNDQTNNLTHPAVAELCTNFYYGASSRIGHEYKELFGSEVPPLAVALAIVVIKCCLDEWATGTHTSKSFQADSYRIQYGDVVDSINTVATSTIHCAKFRAARREWASNGIARVSAAPVVQEFRFQVHID
;
A
#
# COMPACT_ATOMS: atom_id res chain seq x y z
N MET A 1 0.69 5.12 -9.01
CA MET A 1 0.01 4.18 -8.09
C MET A 1 -1.40 3.82 -8.61
N HIS A 2 -1.54 3.19 -9.77
CA HIS A 2 -2.83 2.71 -10.28
C HIS A 2 -2.73 1.23 -10.66
N ASN A 3 -3.84 0.48 -10.54
CA ASN A 3 -3.90 -0.96 -10.83
C ASN A 3 -4.73 -1.24 -12.09
N GLY A 4 -4.31 -0.65 -13.21
CA GLY A 4 -5.06 -0.74 -14.48
C GLY A 4 -6.48 -0.17 -14.42
N LYS A 5 -7.36 -0.73 -15.24
CA LYS A 5 -8.78 -0.40 -15.35
C LYS A 5 -9.63 -1.65 -15.15
N ASP A 6 -10.90 -1.48 -14.80
CA ASP A 6 -11.87 -2.57 -14.74
C ASP A 6 -12.54 -2.83 -16.11
N SER A 7 -13.50 -3.77 -16.13
CA SER A 7 -14.29 -4.12 -17.32
C SER A 7 -15.11 -2.98 -17.90
N ASN A 8 -15.32 -1.90 -17.14
CA ASN A 8 -16.05 -0.71 -17.56
C ASN A 8 -15.10 0.43 -17.98
N ASP A 9 -13.81 0.11 -18.20
CA ASP A 9 -12.75 1.06 -18.55
C ASP A 9 -12.48 2.13 -17.46
N GLN A 10 -12.86 1.86 -16.21
CA GLN A 10 -12.66 2.78 -15.09
C GLN A 10 -11.36 2.46 -14.35
N THR A 11 -10.56 3.48 -14.05
CA THR A 11 -9.27 3.30 -13.37
C THR A 11 -9.40 2.81 -11.92
N ASN A 12 -8.44 1.99 -11.51
CA ASN A 12 -8.24 1.54 -10.13
C ASN A 12 -7.18 2.42 -9.46
N ASN A 13 -7.60 3.58 -8.94
CA ASN A 13 -6.70 4.59 -8.39
C ASN A 13 -6.23 4.20 -6.98
N LEU A 14 -4.93 4.37 -6.69
CA LEU A 14 -4.31 4.15 -5.38
C LEU A 14 -4.31 2.69 -4.90
N THR A 15 -4.61 1.73 -5.77
CA THR A 15 -4.73 0.29 -5.42
C THR A 15 -3.66 -0.58 -6.07
N HIS A 16 -2.48 -0.03 -6.39
CA HIS A 16 -1.39 -0.81 -6.97
C HIS A 16 -1.02 -1.99 -6.05
N PRO A 17 -0.73 -3.21 -6.57
CA PRO A 17 -0.46 -4.39 -5.73
C PRO A 17 0.61 -4.19 -4.67
N ALA A 18 1.70 -3.48 -4.98
CA ALA A 18 2.74 -3.14 -4.00
C ALA A 18 2.21 -2.34 -2.78
N VAL A 19 1.20 -1.48 -2.99
CA VAL A 19 0.56 -0.73 -1.88
C VAL A 19 -0.27 -1.68 -1.03
N ALA A 20 -1.03 -2.58 -1.66
CA ALA A 20 -1.83 -3.59 -0.97
C ALA A 20 -0.94 -4.51 -0.13
N GLU A 21 0.15 -5.00 -0.71
CA GLU A 21 1.12 -5.86 -0.04
C GLU A 21 1.78 -5.15 1.14
N LEU A 22 2.27 -3.92 0.94
CA LEU A 22 2.88 -3.14 2.02
C LEU A 22 1.88 -2.87 3.16
N CYS A 23 0.65 -2.44 2.84
CA CYS A 23 -0.37 -2.21 3.87
C CYS A 23 -0.70 -3.50 4.64
N THR A 24 -0.81 -4.63 3.93
CA THR A 24 -1.17 -5.91 4.56
C THR A 24 -0.03 -6.44 5.43
N ASN A 25 1.21 -6.41 4.93
CA ASN A 25 2.40 -6.87 5.67
C ASN A 25 2.75 -5.95 6.82
N PHE A 26 2.72 -4.63 6.61
CA PHE A 26 3.15 -3.68 7.63
C PHE A 26 2.09 -3.43 8.70
N TYR A 27 0.79 -3.42 8.40
CA TYR A 27 -0.23 -3.17 9.42
C TYR A 27 -0.73 -4.47 10.07
N TYR A 28 -0.82 -5.57 9.34
CA TYR A 28 -1.41 -6.82 9.86
C TYR A 28 -0.40 -7.96 9.96
N GLY A 29 0.85 -7.77 9.54
CA GLY A 29 1.88 -8.79 9.67
C GLY A 29 2.20 -9.12 11.12
N ALA A 30 2.80 -10.30 11.32
CA ALA A 30 3.11 -10.84 12.64
C ALA A 30 4.06 -9.95 13.47
N SER A 31 4.87 -9.13 12.81
CA SER A 31 5.87 -8.26 13.46
C SER A 31 5.27 -7.02 14.11
N SER A 32 4.32 -6.34 13.46
CA SER A 32 3.75 -5.07 13.94
C SER A 32 2.39 -5.24 14.61
N ARG A 33 1.54 -6.12 14.08
CA ARG A 33 0.17 -6.41 14.54
C ARG A 33 -0.74 -5.17 14.74
N ILE A 34 -0.38 -4.01 14.20
CA ILE A 34 -1.10 -2.73 14.37
C ILE A 34 -2.60 -2.88 14.07
N GLY A 35 -2.96 -3.53 12.97
CA GLY A 35 -4.34 -3.73 12.57
C GLY A 35 -5.14 -4.66 13.49
N HIS A 36 -4.45 -5.51 14.26
CA HIS A 36 -5.06 -6.36 15.28
C HIS A 36 -5.20 -5.66 16.63
N GLU A 37 -4.29 -4.74 16.95
CA GLU A 37 -4.28 -3.98 18.20
C GLU A 37 -5.27 -2.81 18.15
N TYR A 38 -5.34 -2.11 17.01
CA TYR A 38 -6.18 -0.93 16.79
C TYR A 38 -7.36 -1.24 15.87
N LYS A 39 -8.20 -2.21 16.28
CA LYS A 39 -9.32 -2.71 15.46
C LYS A 39 -10.37 -1.64 15.17
N GLU A 40 -10.53 -0.67 16.05
CA GLU A 40 -11.40 0.48 15.84
C GLU A 40 -10.96 1.35 14.65
N LEU A 41 -9.65 1.41 14.38
CA LEU A 41 -9.10 2.18 13.26
C LEU A 41 -8.92 1.32 11.99
N PHE A 42 -8.44 0.08 12.13
CA PHE A 42 -8.03 -0.77 11.01
C PHE A 42 -8.96 -1.96 10.74
N GLY A 43 -9.84 -2.30 11.67
CA GLY A 43 -10.59 -3.57 11.62
C GLY A 43 -11.58 -3.68 10.48
N SER A 44 -12.12 -2.55 10.00
CA SER A 44 -13.08 -2.54 8.89
C SER A 44 -12.45 -2.27 7.53
N GLU A 45 -11.45 -1.39 7.48
CA GLU A 45 -10.72 -0.99 6.29
C GLU A 45 -9.38 -0.37 6.69
N VAL A 46 -8.36 -0.49 5.85
CA VAL A 46 -7.10 0.25 6.05
C VAL A 46 -7.39 1.75 5.98
N PRO A 47 -6.99 2.61 6.94
CA PRO A 47 -7.24 4.04 6.88
C PRO A 47 -6.64 4.72 5.63
N PRO A 48 -7.31 5.69 4.99
CA PRO A 48 -6.78 6.34 3.79
C PRO A 48 -5.41 6.99 4.00
N LEU A 49 -5.18 7.62 5.16
CA LEU A 49 -3.88 8.23 5.49
C LEU A 49 -2.77 7.18 5.70
N ALA A 50 -3.14 5.98 6.16
CA ALA A 50 -2.21 4.86 6.27
C ALA A 50 -1.80 4.35 4.87
N VAL A 51 -2.70 4.42 3.89
CA VAL A 51 -2.38 4.17 2.47
C VAL A 51 -1.48 5.26 1.90
N ALA A 52 -1.75 6.54 2.23
CA ALA A 52 -0.89 7.64 1.80
C ALA A 52 0.55 7.45 2.29
N LEU A 53 0.72 7.11 3.57
CA LEU A 53 2.03 6.82 4.14
C LEU A 53 2.73 5.67 3.40
N ALA A 54 2.02 4.56 3.15
CA ALA A 54 2.58 3.41 2.43
C ALA A 54 3.05 3.78 1.01
N ILE A 55 2.29 4.61 0.29
CA ILE A 55 2.67 5.10 -1.05
C ILE A 55 3.97 5.91 -1.00
N VAL A 56 4.12 6.77 -0.01
CA VAL A 56 5.31 7.62 0.14
C VAL A 56 6.53 6.81 0.58
N VAL A 57 6.34 5.79 1.42
CA VAL A 57 7.41 4.84 1.75
C VAL A 57 7.90 4.12 0.50
N ILE A 58 6.99 3.65 -0.37
CA ILE A 58 7.39 3.05 -1.67
C ILE A 58 8.17 4.06 -2.50
N LYS A 59 7.73 5.32 -2.58
CA LYS A 59 8.48 6.38 -3.27
C LYS A 59 9.88 6.56 -2.70
N CYS A 60 10.02 6.54 -1.38
CA CYS A 60 11.33 6.63 -0.72
C CYS A 60 12.25 5.47 -1.12
N CYS A 61 11.76 4.23 -1.09
CA CYS A 61 12.54 3.08 -1.52
C CYS A 61 12.93 3.16 -3.00
N LEU A 62 12.04 3.63 -3.87
CA LEU A 62 12.36 3.84 -5.29
C LEU A 62 13.41 4.95 -5.49
N ASP A 63 13.37 5.98 -4.64
CA ASP A 63 14.32 7.09 -4.67
C ASP A 63 15.73 6.68 -4.25
N GLU A 64 15.89 5.58 -3.50
CA GLU A 64 17.19 5.00 -3.19
C GLU A 64 17.85 4.35 -4.40
N TRP A 65 17.07 3.99 -5.43
CA TRP A 65 17.55 3.32 -6.64
C TRP A 65 17.40 4.18 -7.91
N ALA A 66 17.06 5.45 -7.76
CA ALA A 66 16.71 6.34 -8.89
C ALA A 66 17.84 6.50 -9.93
N THR A 67 19.10 6.31 -9.55
CA THR A 67 20.27 6.41 -10.45
C THR A 67 20.73 5.06 -11.02
N GLY A 68 19.99 3.97 -10.73
CA GLY A 68 20.41 2.60 -11.03
C GLY A 68 21.41 2.01 -10.03
N THR A 69 21.90 2.81 -9.07
CA THR A 69 22.75 2.35 -7.96
C THR A 69 22.10 2.70 -6.63
N HIS A 70 22.16 1.77 -5.67
CA HIS A 70 21.61 2.00 -4.33
C HIS A 70 22.31 3.14 -3.60
N THR A 71 21.53 4.15 -3.21
CA THR A 71 21.94 5.25 -2.33
C THR A 71 20.93 5.34 -1.20
N SER A 72 21.35 5.01 0.02
CA SER A 72 20.44 5.02 1.17
C SER A 72 19.84 6.41 1.39
N LYS A 73 18.52 6.47 1.62
CA LYS A 73 17.80 7.68 1.96
C LYS A 73 17.03 7.46 3.25
N SER A 74 17.18 8.40 4.17
CA SER A 74 16.36 8.40 5.38
C SER A 74 14.92 8.80 5.03
N PHE A 75 13.96 7.99 5.44
CA PHE A 75 12.55 8.36 5.38
C PHE A 75 12.25 9.39 6.49
N GLN A 76 12.19 10.67 6.11
CA GLN A 76 11.96 11.78 7.03
C GLN A 76 10.80 12.66 6.57
N ALA A 77 10.06 13.21 7.53
CA ALA A 77 8.90 14.05 7.27
C ALA A 77 9.24 15.24 6.35
N ASP A 78 10.30 16.00 6.66
CA ASP A 78 10.66 17.19 5.90
C ASP A 78 11.05 16.88 4.44
N SER A 79 11.65 15.71 4.19
CA SER A 79 12.05 15.27 2.85
C SER A 79 10.88 14.81 2.00
N TYR A 80 9.82 14.27 2.61
CA TYR A 80 8.69 13.66 1.90
C TYR A 80 7.33 14.35 2.15
N ARG A 81 7.32 15.49 2.84
CA ARG A 81 6.10 16.23 3.20
C ARG A 81 5.26 16.60 1.99
N ILE A 82 5.91 17.08 0.92
CA ILE A 82 5.24 17.50 -0.31
C ILE A 82 4.55 16.30 -0.95
N GLN A 83 5.29 15.20 -1.13
CA GLN A 83 4.81 13.97 -1.75
C GLN A 83 3.68 13.34 -0.93
N TYR A 84 3.76 13.39 0.39
CA TYR A 84 2.65 12.98 1.25
C TYR A 84 1.41 13.84 1.03
N GLY A 85 1.57 15.17 0.97
CA GLY A 85 0.49 16.11 0.64
C GLY A 85 -0.17 15.77 -0.70
N ASP A 86 0.62 15.58 -1.76
CA ASP A 86 0.11 15.26 -3.10
C ASP A 86 -0.71 13.95 -3.12
N VAL A 87 -0.30 12.96 -2.33
CA VAL A 87 -1.03 11.69 -2.22
C VAL A 87 -2.33 11.88 -1.42
N VAL A 88 -2.33 12.70 -0.37
CA VAL A 88 -3.55 13.07 0.36
C VAL A 88 -4.53 13.82 -0.55
N ASP A 89 -4.05 14.75 -1.37
CA ASP A 89 -4.88 15.46 -2.34
C ASP A 89 -5.44 14.52 -3.41
N SER A 90 -4.66 13.53 -3.82
CA SER A 90 -5.13 12.45 -4.72
C SER A 90 -6.23 11.61 -4.07
N ILE A 91 -6.12 11.28 -2.78
CA ILE A 91 -7.18 10.59 -2.02
C ILE A 91 -8.44 11.44 -1.97
N ASN A 92 -8.31 12.72 -1.66
CA ASN A 92 -9.45 13.65 -1.61
C ASN A 92 -10.12 13.75 -2.98
N THR A 93 -9.33 13.79 -4.06
CA THR A 93 -9.84 13.77 -5.43
C THR A 93 -10.63 12.50 -5.72
N VAL A 94 -10.09 11.32 -5.38
CA VAL A 94 -10.79 10.02 -5.52
C VAL A 94 -12.11 10.01 -4.73
N ALA A 95 -12.12 10.61 -3.54
CA ALA A 95 -13.29 10.67 -2.67
C ALA A 95 -14.45 11.50 -3.26
N THR A 96 -14.18 12.44 -4.17
CA THR A 96 -15.24 13.23 -4.85
C THR A 96 -16.02 12.45 -5.91
N SER A 97 -15.46 11.33 -6.40
CA SER A 97 -16.14 10.46 -7.37
C SER A 97 -16.79 9.28 -6.66
N THR A 98 -18.12 9.14 -6.76
CA THR A 98 -18.87 8.02 -6.16
C THR A 98 -18.28 6.66 -6.56
N ILE A 99 -17.91 6.52 -7.84
CA ILE A 99 -17.41 5.26 -8.39
C ILE A 99 -15.99 4.98 -7.90
N HIS A 100 -15.07 5.93 -8.07
CA HIS A 100 -13.68 5.70 -7.65
C HIS A 100 -13.53 5.62 -6.12
N CYS A 101 -14.33 6.36 -5.36
CA CYS A 101 -14.40 6.26 -3.91
C CYS A 101 -14.86 4.85 -3.48
N ALA A 102 -15.91 4.31 -4.08
CA ALA A 102 -16.39 2.96 -3.79
C ALA A 102 -15.32 1.90 -4.10
N LYS A 103 -14.64 2.01 -5.24
CA LYS A 103 -13.56 1.08 -5.64
C LYS A 103 -12.37 1.15 -4.68
N PHE A 104 -11.92 2.35 -4.34
CA PHE A 104 -10.81 2.53 -3.38
C PHE A 104 -11.18 2.01 -1.99
N ARG A 105 -12.41 2.26 -1.53
CA ARG A 105 -12.92 1.71 -0.26
C ARG A 105 -12.99 0.19 -0.27
N ALA A 106 -13.48 -0.41 -1.36
CA ALA A 106 -13.54 -1.86 -1.51
C ALA A 106 -12.14 -2.49 -1.38
N ALA A 107 -11.15 -1.94 -2.06
CA ALA A 107 -9.76 -2.40 -1.96
C ALA A 107 -9.23 -2.30 -0.52
N ARG A 108 -9.43 -1.17 0.18
CA ARG A 108 -8.98 -1.01 1.57
C ARG A 108 -9.65 -1.99 2.55
N ARG A 109 -10.90 -2.37 2.31
CA ARG A 109 -11.63 -3.40 3.08
C ARG A 109 -11.07 -4.79 2.80
N GLU A 110 -10.82 -5.10 1.53
CA GLU A 110 -10.20 -6.35 1.12
C GLU A 110 -8.83 -6.54 1.79
N TRP A 111 -7.98 -5.51 1.78
CA TRP A 111 -6.66 -5.56 2.43
C TRP A 111 -6.77 -5.78 3.94
N ALA A 112 -7.71 -5.11 4.61
CA ALA A 112 -7.94 -5.31 6.04
C ALA A 112 -8.43 -6.73 6.36
N SER A 113 -9.43 -7.22 5.61
CA SER A 113 -9.97 -8.57 5.78
C SER A 113 -8.90 -9.63 5.56
N ASN A 114 -8.14 -9.53 4.47
CA ASN A 114 -7.05 -10.45 4.16
C ASN A 114 -5.94 -10.37 5.21
N GLY A 115 -5.58 -9.17 5.65
CA GLY A 115 -4.58 -8.96 6.70
C GLY A 115 -4.97 -9.63 8.02
N ILE A 116 -6.20 -9.41 8.49
CA ILE A 116 -6.71 -10.02 9.72
C ILE A 116 -6.70 -11.55 9.64
N ALA A 117 -7.04 -12.11 8.48
CA ALA A 117 -7.03 -13.55 8.25
C ALA A 117 -5.62 -14.17 8.18
N ARG A 118 -4.56 -13.37 7.97
CA ARG A 118 -3.19 -13.92 7.86
C ARG A 118 -2.60 -14.33 9.21
N VAL A 119 -2.94 -13.66 10.30
CA VAL A 119 -2.38 -14.00 11.63
C VAL A 119 -3.03 -15.26 12.25
N SER A 120 -4.05 -15.84 11.59
CA SER A 120 -4.51 -17.20 11.88
C SER A 120 -3.66 -18.32 11.25
N ALA A 121 -2.65 -18.00 10.43
CA ALA A 121 -1.71 -18.96 9.86
C ALA A 121 -0.27 -18.52 10.13
N ALA A 122 0.62 -19.48 10.43
CA ALA A 122 2.04 -19.22 10.70
C ALA A 122 2.73 -18.51 9.50
N PRO A 123 3.75 -17.67 9.74
CA PRO A 123 4.37 -16.88 8.68
C PRO A 123 5.16 -17.78 7.72
N VAL A 124 4.80 -17.75 6.44
CA VAL A 124 5.64 -18.29 5.36
C VAL A 124 6.56 -17.16 4.89
N VAL A 125 7.85 -17.31 5.15
CA VAL A 125 8.89 -16.46 4.52
C VAL A 125 9.12 -17.04 3.12
N GLN A 126 8.55 -16.40 2.10
CA GLN A 126 8.83 -16.76 0.72
C GLN A 126 10.09 -16.00 0.27
N GLU A 127 11.22 -16.71 0.18
CA GLU A 127 12.42 -16.15 -0.44
C GLU A 127 12.15 -15.82 -1.91
N PHE A 128 12.32 -14.56 -2.29
CA PHE A 128 12.27 -14.14 -3.68
C PHE A 128 13.55 -14.63 -4.38
N ARG A 129 13.45 -15.68 -5.20
CA ARG A 129 14.55 -16.19 -6.02
C ARG A 129 14.23 -15.99 -7.50
N PHE A 130 15.12 -15.31 -8.22
CA PHE A 130 15.06 -15.29 -9.68
C PHE A 130 15.66 -16.60 -10.20
N GLN A 131 14.86 -17.40 -10.89
CA GLN A 131 15.37 -18.48 -11.74
C GLN A 131 15.50 -17.95 -13.15
N VAL A 132 16.75 -17.78 -13.60
CA VAL A 132 17.08 -17.47 -14.99
C VAL A 132 17.31 -18.80 -15.70
N HIS A 133 16.53 -19.07 -16.74
CA HIS A 133 16.79 -20.15 -17.68
C HIS A 133 17.50 -19.54 -18.88
N ILE A 134 18.68 -20.07 -19.21
CA ILE A 134 19.40 -19.75 -20.43
C ILE A 134 19.18 -20.95 -21.34
N ASP A 135 18.51 -20.73 -22.48
CA ASP A 135 18.42 -21.71 -23.57
C ASP A 135 19.78 -21.89 -24.27
#